data_AF-A0A7S4VH73-F1
#
_entry.id   AF-A0A7S4VH73-F1
#
_cell.length_a   1.000
_cell.length_b   1.000
_cell.length_c   1.000
_cell.angle_alpha   90.00
_cell.angle_beta   90.00
_cell.angle_gamma   90.00
#
_symmetry.space_group_name_H-M   'P 1'
#
loop_
_entity.id
_entity.type
_entity.pdbx_description
1 polymer ?
#
loop_
_entity_poly.entity_id
_entity_poly.type
_entity_poly.pdbx_seq_one_letter_code
_entity_poly.pdbx_strand_id
1 'polypeptide(L)'
;MEVVLEAIEGQAPPVDTFVSMRIGDVQKQSRFASSRTYRFPNPGDGRAGFGRIEVFKRIGHLTVGFESLEGDSQDVEVPCDSMDNALRMRLAVKSLEAAKEPVGPEKKSRTRMRVDAAQKYLSEHKLEEVLAEAMREVIAAKPNDPHGFLSDLILKRREKAPGAPEAVKPAKAAPELPEDGKAQKAAPHPLPEAAKAAPPPLPEAAKAAPPPLPEAEKAAPPPL
;
A
#
# COMPACT_ATOMS: atom_id res chain seq x y z
N MET A 1 0.97 -14.95 7.09
CA MET A 1 1.55 -15.72 8.22
C MET A 1 1.98 -14.73 9.29
N GLU A 2 1.66 -14.98 10.55
CA GLU A 2 2.14 -14.17 11.67
C GLU A 2 3.13 -14.98 12.51
N VAL A 3 4.24 -14.36 12.90
CA VAL A 3 5.27 -14.96 13.74
C VAL A 3 5.54 -14.04 14.90
N VAL A 4 5.38 -14.55 16.12
CA VAL A 4 5.68 -13.83 17.35
C VAL A 4 7.04 -14.28 17.86
N LEU A 5 7.90 -13.32 18.19
CA LEU A 5 9.18 -13.55 18.82
C LEU A 5 9.13 -12.94 20.22
N GLU A 6 9.37 -13.78 21.23
CA GLU A 6 9.37 -13.38 22.64
C GLU A 6 10.72 -13.70 23.27
N ALA A 7 11.20 -12.77 24.07
CA ALA A 7 12.38 -12.97 24.89
C ALA A 7 12.05 -13.89 26.06
N ILE A 8 12.97 -14.79 26.39
CA ILE A 8 12.85 -15.61 27.59
C ILE A 8 13.09 -14.70 28.81
N GLU A 9 12.25 -14.88 29.84
CA GLU A 9 12.32 -14.11 31.07
C GLU A 9 13.71 -14.21 31.73
N GLY A 10 14.21 -13.08 32.23
CA GLY A 10 15.55 -12.99 32.84
C GLY A 10 16.72 -12.91 31.85
N GLN A 11 16.50 -13.05 30.54
CA GLN A 11 17.55 -12.88 29.54
C GLN A 11 17.57 -11.45 28.99
N ALA A 12 18.56 -10.65 29.42
CA ALA A 12 18.82 -9.35 28.81
C ALA A 12 19.68 -9.51 27.54
N PRO A 13 19.27 -8.92 26.39
CA PRO A 13 20.11 -8.91 25.21
C PRO A 13 21.34 -8.01 25.44
N PRO A 14 22.46 -8.26 24.74
CA PRO A 14 23.54 -7.28 24.65
C PRO A 14 23.03 -5.92 24.15
N VAL A 15 23.71 -4.84 24.51
CA VAL A 15 23.42 -3.51 23.96
C VAL A 15 23.50 -3.52 22.44
N ASP A 16 22.60 -2.78 21.80
CA ASP A 16 22.50 -2.67 20.34
C ASP A 16 22.35 -4.00 19.59
N THR A 17 21.56 -4.91 20.16
CA THR A 17 21.15 -6.16 19.52
C THR A 17 20.01 -5.93 18.51
N PHE A 18 20.13 -6.51 17.33
CA PHE A 18 19.15 -6.55 16.26
C PHE A 18 18.83 -8.00 15.89
N VAL A 19 17.60 -8.26 15.49
CA VAL A 19 17.14 -9.58 15.04
C VAL A 19 16.65 -9.49 13.61
N SER A 20 17.06 -10.45 12.79
CA SER A 20 16.55 -10.66 11.43
C SER A 20 15.80 -11.98 11.37
N MET A 21 14.58 -11.95 10.86
CA MET A 21 13.74 -13.11 10.59
C MET A 21 13.52 -13.22 9.09
N ARG A 22 13.90 -14.34 8.48
CA ARG A 22 13.68 -14.63 7.06
C ARG A 22 12.75 -15.83 6.90
N ILE A 23 11.71 -15.67 6.09
CA ILE A 23 10.76 -16.74 5.72
C ILE A 23 10.54 -16.67 4.20
N GLY A 24 10.87 -17.75 3.49
CA GLY A 24 10.94 -17.74 2.03
C GLY A 24 11.89 -16.66 1.52
N ASP A 25 11.37 -15.76 0.69
CA ASP A 25 12.13 -14.65 0.08
C ASP A 25 12.03 -13.33 0.89
N VAL A 26 11.26 -13.33 1.98
CA VAL A 26 11.00 -12.13 2.77
C VAL A 26 11.87 -12.14 4.02
N GLN A 27 12.69 -11.10 4.18
CA GLN A 27 13.47 -10.84 5.39
C GLN A 27 12.97 -9.60 6.09
N LYS A 28 12.82 -9.68 7.42
CA LYS A 28 12.45 -8.56 8.29
C LYS A 28 13.50 -8.41 9.37
N GLN A 29 14.07 -7.23 9.49
CA GLN A 29 15.07 -6.91 10.51
C GLN A 29 14.53 -5.82 11.44
N SER A 30 14.81 -5.93 12.73
CA SER A 30 14.45 -4.90 13.71
C SER A 30 15.40 -4.90 14.90
N ARG A 31 15.39 -3.81 15.68
CA ARG A 31 16.05 -3.80 17.00
C ARG A 31 15.38 -4.82 17.91
N PHE A 32 16.16 -5.54 18.69
CA PHE A 32 15.64 -6.51 19.66
C PHE A 32 14.66 -5.81 20.62
N ALA A 33 13.55 -6.48 20.89
CA ALA A 33 12.54 -6.10 21.87
C ALA A 33 12.07 -7.36 22.61
N SER A 34 11.53 -7.19 23.82
CA SER A 34 11.04 -8.32 24.64
C SER A 34 9.93 -9.12 23.96
N SER A 35 9.09 -8.46 23.16
CA SER A 35 8.09 -9.12 22.32
C SER A 35 7.93 -8.36 21.00
N ARG A 36 7.82 -9.11 19.90
CA ARG A 36 7.59 -8.53 18.57
C ARG A 36 6.85 -9.50 17.66
N THR A 37 5.83 -8.97 16.98
CA THR A 37 5.08 -9.71 15.95
C THR A 37 5.51 -9.29 14.55
N TYR A 38 5.81 -10.27 13.71
CA TYR A 38 6.15 -10.10 12.31
C TYR A 38 5.06 -10.69 11.41
N ARG A 39 4.58 -9.89 10.45
CA ARG A 39 3.59 -10.33 9.44
C ARG A 39 4.24 -10.63 8.09
N PHE A 40 4.33 -11.90 7.72
CA PHE A 40 4.87 -12.30 6.43
C PHE A 40 3.74 -12.54 5.41
N PRO A 41 3.92 -12.14 4.13
CA PRO A 41 3.09 -12.63 3.03
C PRO A 41 3.03 -14.16 3.06
N ASN A 42 1.97 -14.77 2.52
CA ASN A 42 1.91 -16.23 2.42
C ASN A 42 3.08 -16.72 1.54
N PRO A 43 4.03 -17.50 2.07
CA PRO A 43 5.24 -17.88 1.33
C PRO A 43 4.99 -18.91 0.22
N GLY A 44 3.75 -19.36 0.04
CA GLY A 44 3.36 -20.38 -0.94
C GLY A 44 3.64 -21.81 -0.46
N ASP A 45 3.24 -22.79 -1.27
CA ASP A 45 3.38 -24.20 -0.91
C ASP A 45 4.86 -24.61 -0.80
N GLY A 46 5.21 -25.24 0.33
CA GLY A 46 6.54 -25.78 0.60
C GLY A 46 7.54 -24.85 1.28
N ARG A 47 7.29 -23.53 1.36
CA ARG A 47 8.21 -22.55 1.99
C ARG A 47 7.73 -22.02 3.34
N ALA A 48 6.53 -22.38 3.76
CA ALA A 48 5.96 -21.95 5.04
C ALA A 48 6.53 -22.66 6.28
N GLY A 49 7.19 -23.81 6.10
CA GLY A 49 7.59 -24.69 7.20
C GLY A 49 8.88 -24.29 7.93
N PHE A 50 9.67 -23.39 7.39
CA PHE A 50 10.95 -23.01 7.99
C PHE A 50 11.21 -21.50 7.90
N GLY A 51 11.86 -20.97 8.94
CA GLY A 51 12.36 -19.61 9.00
C GLY A 51 13.78 -19.59 9.53
N ARG A 52 14.55 -18.56 9.17
CA ARG A 52 15.91 -18.32 9.68
C ARG A 52 15.90 -17.11 10.59
N ILE A 53 16.46 -17.26 11.78
CA ILE A 53 16.66 -16.18 12.75
C ILE A 53 18.16 -15.89 12.83
N GLU A 54 18.54 -14.63 12.68
CA GLU A 54 19.91 -14.16 12.85
C GLU A 54 19.93 -13.03 13.88
N VAL A 55 20.96 -13.03 14.72
CA VAL A 55 21.17 -12.02 15.75
C VAL A 55 22.42 -11.23 15.40
N PHE A 56 22.29 -9.91 15.35
CA PHE A 56 23.36 -8.99 15.02
C PHE A 56 23.61 -8.03 16.18
N LYS A 57 24.86 -7.68 16.41
CA LYS A 57 25.23 -6.50 17.19
C LYS A 57 25.55 -5.38 16.21
N ARG A 58 24.97 -4.19 16.40
CA ARG A 58 25.42 -3.03 15.63
C ARG A 58 26.83 -2.69 16.07
N ILE A 59 27.76 -2.77 15.12
CA ILE A 59 29.15 -2.45 15.36
C ILE A 59 29.50 -1.03 14.91
N GLY A 60 28.63 -0.33 14.19
CA GLY A 60 28.91 1.02 13.68
C GLY A 60 27.68 1.64 13.05
N HIS A 61 27.67 2.96 12.93
CA HIS A 61 26.63 3.70 12.21
C HIS A 61 27.15 5.05 11.73
N LEU A 62 26.59 5.51 10.61
CA LEU A 62 26.85 6.83 10.04
C LEU A 62 25.54 7.32 9.43
N THR A 63 25.21 8.59 9.63
CA THR A 63 24.11 9.25 8.94
C THR A 63 24.67 9.97 7.73
N VAL A 64 24.05 9.76 6.57
CA VAL A 64 24.47 10.35 5.28
C VAL A 64 23.33 11.17 4.69
N GLY A 65 23.65 12.32 4.11
CA GLY A 65 22.69 13.16 3.37
C GLY A 65 22.71 12.80 1.88
N PHE A 66 21.54 12.73 1.26
CA PHE A 66 21.41 12.34 -0.15
C PHE A 66 21.14 13.51 -1.11
N GLU A 67 20.95 14.73 -0.58
CA GLU A 67 20.55 15.92 -1.36
C GLU A 67 21.55 16.30 -2.47
N SER A 68 22.81 15.85 -2.39
CA SER A 68 23.86 16.16 -3.36
C SER A 68 24.43 14.94 -4.09
N LEU A 69 23.74 13.78 -4.03
CA LEU A 69 24.25 12.51 -4.61
C LEU A 69 23.57 12.12 -5.93
N GLU A 70 22.79 13.01 -6.54
CA GLU A 70 22.18 12.76 -7.85
C GLU A 70 23.25 12.70 -8.95
N GLY A 71 23.67 11.49 -9.30
CA GLY A 71 24.65 11.23 -10.36
C GLY A 71 26.09 11.05 -9.89
N ASP A 72 26.41 11.45 -8.66
CA ASP A 72 27.75 11.35 -8.08
C ASP A 72 27.87 10.25 -7.02
N SER A 73 29.11 9.77 -6.83
CA SER A 73 29.44 8.83 -5.76
C SER A 73 30.27 9.51 -4.67
N GLN A 74 29.94 9.23 -3.42
CA GLN A 74 30.66 9.70 -2.23
C GLN A 74 31.27 8.52 -1.48
N ASP A 75 32.57 8.62 -1.18
CA ASP A 75 33.22 7.69 -0.26
C ASP A 75 32.88 8.11 1.18
N VAL A 76 32.44 7.16 2.00
CA VAL A 76 32.02 7.34 3.39
C VAL A 76 32.78 6.37 4.30
N GLU A 77 33.04 6.82 5.53
CA GLU A 77 33.77 6.05 6.53
C GLU A 77 32.89 5.88 7.78
N VAL A 78 32.50 4.64 8.07
CA VAL A 78 31.62 4.29 9.19
C VAL A 78 32.48 3.89 10.40
N PRO A 79 32.45 4.65 11.50
CA PRO A 79 33.14 4.27 12.73
C PRO A 79 32.61 2.94 13.27
N CYS A 80 33.51 2.04 13.63
CA CYS A 80 33.17 0.72 14.15
C CYS A 80 33.69 0.51 15.58
N ASP A 81 32.84 0.08 16.50
CA ASP A 81 33.13 -0.11 17.94
C ASP A 81 34.06 -1.32 18.22
N SER A 82 34.11 -2.29 17.32
CA SER A 82 34.80 -3.58 17.54
C SER A 82 36.04 -3.78 16.67
N MET A 83 36.34 -2.84 15.79
CA MET A 83 37.48 -2.89 14.88
C MET A 83 38.24 -1.60 15.10
N ASP A 84 39.55 -1.64 15.35
CA ASP A 84 40.40 -0.43 15.43
C ASP A 84 40.45 0.38 14.11
N ASN A 85 39.65 -0.03 13.11
CA ASN A 85 39.55 0.56 11.79
C ASN A 85 38.07 0.80 11.44
N ALA A 86 37.80 1.97 10.88
CA ALA A 86 36.49 2.29 10.33
C ALA A 86 36.22 1.55 9.01
N LEU A 87 34.95 1.29 8.72
CA LEU A 87 34.53 0.64 7.49
C LEU A 87 34.32 1.68 6.39
N ARG A 88 35.16 1.67 5.36
CA ARG A 88 35.05 2.55 4.19
C ARG A 88 34.16 1.95 3.12
N MET A 89 33.24 2.74 2.58
CA MET A 89 32.29 2.34 1.55
C MET A 89 32.11 3.45 0.51
N ARG A 90 31.72 3.10 -0.72
CA ARG A 90 31.31 4.06 -1.74
C ARG A 90 29.78 4.05 -1.86
N LEU A 91 29.17 5.20 -1.68
CA LEU A 91 27.73 5.42 -1.77
C LEU A 91 27.41 6.18 -3.05
N ALA A 92 26.40 5.75 -3.79
CA ALA A 92 25.90 6.47 -4.97
C ALA A 92 24.38 6.34 -5.03
N VAL A 93 23.68 7.44 -5.34
CA VAL A 93 22.23 7.42 -5.52
C VAL A 93 21.93 7.38 -7.02
N LYS A 94 21.29 6.30 -7.46
CA LYS A 94 20.76 6.22 -8.82
C LYS A 94 19.28 6.58 -8.79
N SER A 95 18.93 7.72 -9.38
CA SER A 95 17.53 7.96 -9.73
C SER A 95 17.08 6.86 -10.69
N LEU A 96 15.95 6.20 -10.38
CA LEU A 96 15.37 5.13 -11.20
C LEU A 96 15.01 5.61 -12.62
N GLU A 97 15.04 6.92 -12.85
CA GLU A 97 14.86 7.52 -14.16
C GLU A 97 16.07 7.33 -15.08
N ALA A 98 17.30 7.30 -14.54
CA ALA A 98 18.55 7.33 -15.29
C ALA A 98 19.19 5.95 -15.56
N ALA A 99 18.65 4.85 -15.01
CA ALA A 99 19.14 3.50 -15.29
C ALA A 99 18.45 2.89 -16.53
N LYS A 100 18.79 3.38 -17.72
CA LYS A 100 18.52 2.69 -19.00
C LYS A 100 19.77 2.61 -19.85
N GLU A 101 20.48 1.50 -19.72
CA GLU A 101 21.20 0.85 -20.83
C GLU A 101 20.59 -0.54 -21.08
N PRO A 102 20.70 -1.09 -22.31
CA PRO A 102 19.54 -1.66 -22.99
C PRO A 102 19.44 -3.18 -22.85
N VAL A 103 18.33 -3.67 -22.28
CA VAL A 103 17.91 -5.08 -22.46
C VAL A 103 16.38 -5.15 -22.66
N GLY A 104 15.97 -5.31 -23.93
CA GLY A 104 14.64 -5.80 -24.37
C GLY A 104 13.51 -4.75 -24.54
N PRO A 105 13.08 -4.37 -25.77
CA PRO A 105 12.33 -3.13 -25.96
C PRO A 105 10.80 -3.16 -25.80
N GLU A 106 10.07 -4.26 -25.99
CA GLU A 106 8.68 -4.04 -26.45
C GLU A 106 7.58 -4.00 -25.38
N LYS A 107 7.69 -4.73 -24.27
CA LYS A 107 6.57 -4.80 -23.29
C LYS A 107 6.72 -3.89 -22.08
N LYS A 108 7.95 -3.67 -21.59
CA LYS A 108 8.22 -2.77 -20.44
C LYS A 108 8.17 -1.28 -20.83
N SER A 109 8.43 -0.97 -22.11
CA SER A 109 8.37 0.39 -22.63
C SER A 109 6.94 0.96 -22.59
N ARG A 110 5.95 0.20 -23.07
CA ARG A 110 4.55 0.67 -23.10
C ARG A 110 3.98 0.91 -21.70
N THR A 111 4.26 0.03 -20.73
CA THR A 111 3.78 0.22 -19.36
C THR A 111 4.43 1.43 -18.71
N ARG A 112 5.75 1.63 -18.88
CA ARG A 112 6.44 2.82 -18.35
C ARG A 112 5.94 4.10 -19.02
N MET A 113 5.77 4.12 -20.33
CA MET A 113 5.20 5.27 -21.04
C MET A 113 3.77 5.59 -20.59
N ARG A 114 2.96 4.57 -20.26
CA ARG A 114 1.61 4.79 -19.71
C ARG A 114 1.65 5.36 -18.29
N VAL A 115 2.55 4.86 -17.45
CA VAL A 115 2.73 5.38 -16.07
C VAL A 115 3.25 6.81 -16.10
N ASP A 116 4.28 7.09 -16.91
CA ASP A 116 4.86 8.43 -17.07
C ASP A 116 3.82 9.42 -17.63
N ALA A 117 3.01 9.01 -18.61
CA ALA A 117 1.93 9.84 -19.15
C ALA A 117 0.83 10.11 -18.13
N ALA A 118 0.46 9.11 -17.32
CA ALA A 118 -0.52 9.28 -16.25
C ALA A 118 -0.01 10.22 -15.15
N GLN A 119 1.25 10.07 -14.73
CA GLN A 119 1.86 10.92 -13.72
C GLN A 119 2.01 12.37 -14.21
N LYS A 120 2.36 12.54 -15.48
CA LYS A 120 2.40 13.85 -16.13
C LYS A 120 1.01 14.49 -16.16
N TYR A 121 -0.03 13.74 -16.54
CA TYR A 121 -1.40 14.25 -16.55
C TYR A 121 -1.89 14.66 -15.15
N LEU A 122 -1.60 13.85 -14.11
CA LEU A 122 -1.92 14.18 -12.72
C LEU A 122 -1.26 15.50 -12.29
N SER A 123 -0.01 15.72 -12.69
CA SER A 123 0.78 16.91 -12.35
C SER A 123 0.32 18.14 -13.11
N GLU A 124 0.13 18.03 -14.44
CA GLU A 124 -0.28 19.13 -15.31
C GLU A 124 -1.67 19.67 -14.92
N HIS A 125 -2.59 18.77 -14.56
CA HIS A 125 -3.93 19.13 -14.13
C HIS A 125 -4.07 19.34 -12.62
N LYS A 126 -2.96 19.21 -11.86
CA LYS A 126 -2.90 19.37 -10.40
C LYS A 126 -4.01 18.60 -9.66
N LEU A 127 -4.33 17.40 -10.15
CA LEU A 127 -5.48 16.62 -9.66
C LEU A 127 -5.29 16.19 -8.20
N GLU A 128 -4.04 15.91 -7.80
CA GLU A 128 -3.70 15.53 -6.44
C GLU A 128 -3.92 16.68 -5.44
N GLU A 129 -3.58 17.92 -5.81
CA GLU A 129 -3.78 19.10 -4.96
C GLU A 129 -5.28 19.39 -4.76
N VAL A 130 -6.05 19.35 -5.86
CA VAL A 130 -7.51 19.58 -5.84
C VAL A 130 -8.19 18.53 -4.95
N LEU A 131 -7.84 17.25 -5.14
CA LEU A 131 -8.44 16.16 -4.37
C LEU A 131 -8.04 16.23 -2.88
N ALA A 132 -6.77 16.50 -2.57
CA ALA A 132 -6.29 16.60 -1.19
C ALA A 132 -6.96 17.75 -0.42
N GLU A 133 -7.19 18.88 -1.08
CA GLU A 133 -7.90 20.01 -0.47
C GLU A 133 -9.42 19.72 -0.34
N ALA A 134 -10.04 19.06 -1.32
CA ALA A 134 -11.45 18.67 -1.23
C ALA A 134 -11.68 17.62 -0.12
N MET A 135 -10.76 16.67 0.03
CA MET A 135 -10.77 15.71 1.14
C MET A 135 -10.65 16.39 2.51
N ARG A 136 -9.84 17.44 2.64
CA ARG A 136 -9.73 18.22 3.88
C ARG A 136 -11.05 18.88 4.25
N GLU A 137 -11.78 19.41 3.28
CA GLU A 137 -13.11 20.00 3.52
C GLU A 137 -14.15 18.94 3.92
N VAL A 138 -14.14 17.76 3.31
CA VAL A 138 -15.02 16.64 3.70
C VAL A 138 -14.75 16.22 5.16
N ILE A 139 -13.47 16.08 5.54
CA ILE A 139 -13.09 15.70 6.91
C ILE A 139 -13.47 16.78 7.93
N ALA A 140 -13.41 18.06 7.55
CA ALA A 140 -13.78 19.17 8.41
C ALA A 140 -15.30 19.29 8.60
N ALA A 141 -16.07 19.21 7.51
CA ALA A 141 -17.52 19.37 7.53
C ALA A 141 -18.25 18.11 8.03
N LYS A 142 -17.62 16.93 7.93
CA LYS A 142 -18.19 15.62 8.27
C LYS A 142 -19.65 15.48 7.80
N PRO A 143 -19.93 15.68 6.50
CA PRO A 143 -21.28 15.58 5.98
C PRO A 143 -21.82 14.15 6.09
N ASN A 144 -23.15 14.02 6.21
CA ASN A 144 -23.80 12.70 6.21
C ASN A 144 -23.65 11.97 4.88
N ASP A 145 -23.46 12.72 3.78
CA ASP A 145 -23.12 12.18 2.45
C ASP A 145 -21.77 12.75 1.97
N PRO A 146 -20.65 12.04 2.19
CA PRO A 146 -19.32 12.49 1.77
C PRO A 146 -19.10 12.43 0.26
N HIS A 147 -19.81 11.55 -0.46
CA HIS A 147 -19.63 11.39 -1.90
C HIS A 147 -20.28 12.52 -2.68
N GLY A 148 -21.53 12.87 -2.34
CA GLY A 148 -22.23 14.02 -2.94
C GLY A 148 -21.51 15.34 -2.66
N PHE A 149 -21.08 15.54 -1.40
CA PHE A 149 -20.33 16.73 -1.01
C PHE A 149 -18.98 16.85 -1.75
N LEU A 150 -18.27 15.73 -1.95
CA LEU A 150 -17.00 15.72 -2.69
C LEU A 150 -17.19 16.07 -4.18
N SER A 151 -18.22 15.52 -4.83
CA SER A 151 -18.53 15.86 -6.22
C SER A 151 -18.88 17.35 -6.38
N ASP A 152 -19.66 17.91 -5.46
CA ASP A 152 -20.05 19.32 -5.50
C ASP A 152 -18.85 20.25 -5.33
N LEU A 153 -17.91 19.90 -4.44
CA LEU A 153 -16.66 20.65 -4.24
C LEU A 153 -15.80 20.68 -5.51
N ILE A 154 -15.64 19.53 -6.18
CA ILE A 154 -14.84 19.44 -7.40
C ILE A 154 -15.50 20.27 -8.52
N LEU A 155 -16.83 20.21 -8.66
CA LEU A 155 -17.57 21.01 -9.65
C LEU A 155 -17.48 22.51 -9.37
N LYS A 156 -17.64 22.92 -8.12
CA LYS A 156 -17.57 24.33 -7.71
C LYS A 156 -16.19 24.95 -7.95
N ARG A 157 -15.11 24.16 -7.80
CA ARG A 157 -13.75 24.65 -8.08
C ARG A 157 -13.46 24.82 -9.56
N ARG A 158 -14.07 24.01 -10.42
CA ARG A 158 -14.01 24.20 -11.88
C ARG A 158 -14.56 25.57 -12.29
N GLU A 159 -15.63 26.04 -11.66
CA GLU A 159 -16.24 27.34 -11.96
C GLU A 159 -15.40 28.53 -11.46
N LYS A 160 -14.56 28.31 -10.45
CA LYS A 160 -13.74 29.36 -9.81
C LYS A 160 -12.35 29.51 -10.43
N ALA A 161 -11.90 28.58 -11.27
CA ALA A 161 -10.61 28.65 -11.95
C ALA A 161 -10.71 29.55 -13.21
N PRO A 162 -9.95 30.66 -13.29
CA PRO A 162 -9.91 31.48 -14.49
C PRO A 162 -8.99 30.82 -15.52
N GLY A 163 -9.59 30.28 -16.59
CA GLY A 163 -8.87 29.82 -17.78
C GLY A 163 -8.44 28.36 -17.74
N ALA A 164 -9.32 27.48 -18.20
CA ALA A 164 -8.94 26.20 -18.80
C ALA A 164 -9.56 26.12 -20.21
N PRO A 165 -8.80 25.60 -21.21
CA PRO A 165 -9.21 25.60 -22.61
C PRO A 165 -10.45 24.73 -22.84
N GLU A 166 -11.30 25.26 -23.71
CA GLU A 166 -12.56 24.71 -24.20
C GLU A 166 -12.39 23.25 -24.66
N ALA A 167 -13.15 22.35 -24.04
CA ALA A 167 -13.22 20.95 -24.42
C ALA A 167 -13.66 20.82 -25.89
N VAL A 168 -12.80 20.22 -26.71
CA VAL A 168 -13.14 19.84 -28.09
C VAL A 168 -14.32 18.89 -28.06
N LYS A 169 -15.42 19.32 -28.69
CA LYS A 169 -16.65 18.56 -28.90
C LYS A 169 -16.35 17.23 -29.62
N PRO A 170 -16.96 16.10 -29.25
CA PRO A 170 -16.88 14.89 -30.05
C PRO A 170 -17.61 15.11 -31.38
N ALA A 171 -16.86 14.97 -32.47
CA ALA A 171 -17.39 15.01 -33.82
C ALA A 171 -18.36 13.84 -34.05
N LYS A 172 -19.57 14.22 -34.46
CA LYS A 172 -20.66 13.36 -34.92
C LYS A 172 -20.28 12.81 -36.29
N ALA A 173 -20.22 11.49 -36.43
CA ALA A 173 -20.28 10.81 -37.72
C ALA A 173 -20.86 9.40 -37.53
N ALA A 174 -22.19 9.31 -37.67
CA ALA A 174 -22.84 8.10 -38.13
C ALA A 174 -22.66 8.01 -39.66
N PRO A 175 -22.56 6.80 -40.21
CA PRO A 175 -23.34 6.49 -41.41
C PRO A 175 -24.29 5.33 -41.16
N GLU A 176 -25.50 5.52 -41.69
CA GLU A 176 -26.65 4.62 -41.69
C GLU A 176 -26.40 3.30 -42.45
N LEU A 177 -27.23 2.31 -42.10
CA LEU A 177 -27.40 1.02 -42.76
C LEU A 177 -27.81 1.17 -44.25
N PRO A 178 -27.67 0.07 -45.02
CA PRO A 178 -28.79 -0.40 -45.82
C PRO A 178 -29.28 -1.78 -45.35
N GLU A 179 -30.61 -1.90 -45.30
CA GLU A 179 -31.36 -3.12 -45.08
C GLU A 179 -31.44 -3.99 -46.35
N ASP A 180 -31.39 -5.31 -46.16
CA ASP A 180 -32.14 -6.33 -46.91
C ASP A 180 -31.96 -7.64 -46.11
N GLY A 181 -32.96 -8.33 -45.56
CA GLY A 181 -34.29 -8.56 -46.07
C GLY A 181 -34.44 -10.06 -46.33
N LYS A 182 -34.77 -10.86 -45.30
CA LYS A 182 -35.57 -12.08 -45.46
C LYS A 182 -36.18 -12.54 -44.14
N ALA A 183 -37.47 -12.23 -44.03
CA ALA A 183 -38.39 -12.74 -43.04
C ALA A 183 -38.69 -14.23 -43.27
N GLN A 184 -38.87 -14.97 -42.18
CA GLN A 184 -39.89 -16.02 -42.11
C GLN A 184 -40.64 -15.95 -40.77
N LYS A 185 -41.92 -15.62 -40.93
CA LYS A 185 -43.12 -15.81 -40.07
C LYS A 185 -43.15 -17.25 -39.51
N ALA A 186 -43.74 -17.61 -38.37
CA ALA A 186 -44.99 -17.16 -37.76
C ALA A 186 -45.09 -17.57 -36.26
N ALA A 187 -45.99 -16.90 -35.55
CA ALA A 187 -46.37 -16.94 -34.12
C ALA A 187 -47.10 -18.24 -33.66
N PRO A 188 -47.77 -18.33 -32.47
CA PRO A 188 -47.72 -17.57 -31.20
C PRO A 188 -47.62 -18.48 -29.93
N HIS A 189 -47.50 -17.85 -28.76
CA HIS A 189 -47.41 -18.39 -27.39
C HIS A 189 -48.49 -19.42 -26.97
N PRO A 190 -48.23 -20.23 -25.92
CA PRO A 190 -48.68 -19.83 -24.56
C PRO A 190 -47.69 -20.15 -23.41
N LEU A 191 -47.71 -19.31 -22.36
CA LEU A 191 -47.32 -19.67 -20.98
C LEU A 191 -48.37 -20.65 -20.41
N PRO A 192 -48.01 -21.62 -19.54
CA PRO A 192 -48.06 -21.33 -18.09
C PRO A 192 -47.04 -22.08 -17.20
N GLU A 193 -46.67 -21.40 -16.11
CA GLU A 193 -46.64 -21.89 -14.71
C GLU A 193 -45.47 -22.75 -14.13
N ALA A 194 -44.94 -22.19 -13.02
CA ALA A 194 -44.36 -22.79 -11.81
C ALA A 194 -43.06 -23.61 -11.86
N ALA A 195 -42.01 -23.05 -11.24
CA ALA A 195 -41.35 -23.68 -10.08
C ALA A 195 -40.54 -22.64 -9.28
N LYS A 196 -40.96 -22.44 -8.02
CA LYS A 196 -40.19 -21.82 -6.94
C LYS A 196 -38.91 -22.61 -6.66
N ALA A 197 -37.78 -21.93 -6.46
CA ALA A 197 -36.83 -22.27 -5.40
C ALA A 197 -35.94 -21.07 -5.08
N ALA A 198 -35.85 -20.76 -3.78
CA ALA A 198 -35.30 -19.57 -3.18
C ALA A 198 -33.75 -19.56 -3.09
N PRO A 199 -33.12 -18.40 -2.89
CA PRO A 199 -31.68 -18.27 -2.68
C PRO A 199 -31.24 -18.80 -1.30
N PRO A 200 -30.03 -19.36 -1.16
CA PRO A 200 -29.50 -19.81 0.13
C PRO A 200 -29.11 -18.61 1.03
N PRO A 201 -29.30 -18.70 2.36
CA PRO A 201 -29.18 -17.58 3.28
C PRO A 201 -27.74 -17.35 3.78
N LEU A 202 -27.46 -16.09 4.13
CA LEU A 202 -26.32 -15.60 4.91
C LEU A 202 -26.32 -16.21 6.32
N PRO A 203 -25.16 -16.59 6.90
CA PRO A 203 -25.08 -16.92 8.32
C PRO A 203 -25.02 -15.63 9.18
N GLU A 204 -26.03 -15.50 10.02
CA GLU A 204 -26.24 -14.47 11.03
C GLU A 204 -25.41 -14.74 12.31
N ALA A 205 -25.10 -13.63 12.97
CA ALA A 205 -24.44 -13.44 14.25
C ALA A 205 -24.57 -14.57 15.30
N ALA A 206 -23.41 -15.07 15.75
CA ALA A 206 -23.27 -15.70 17.06
C ALA A 206 -22.91 -14.65 18.11
N LYS A 207 -23.87 -14.36 18.99
CA LYS A 207 -23.70 -13.69 20.28
C LYS A 207 -22.61 -14.40 21.10
N ALA A 208 -21.52 -13.71 21.40
CA ALA A 208 -20.61 -14.08 22.48
C ALA A 208 -20.68 -12.99 23.55
N ALA A 209 -21.06 -13.40 24.76
CA ALA A 209 -21.11 -12.57 25.95
C ALA A 209 -19.69 -12.08 26.34
N PRO A 210 -19.56 -10.88 26.92
CA PRO A 210 -18.27 -10.39 27.39
C PRO A 210 -17.80 -11.17 28.63
N PRO A 211 -16.50 -11.52 28.75
CA PRO A 211 -15.95 -12.08 29.97
C PRO A 211 -15.92 -11.02 31.10
N PRO A 212 -16.04 -11.44 32.37
CA PRO A 212 -16.06 -10.52 33.50
C PRO A 212 -14.67 -9.90 33.73
N LEU A 213 -14.69 -8.61 34.12
CA LEU A 213 -13.52 -7.83 34.55
C LEU A 213 -12.88 -8.48 35.80
N PRO A 214 -11.53 -8.49 35.92
CA PRO A 214 -10.88 -8.83 37.17
C PRO A 214 -11.14 -7.72 38.21
N GLU A 215 -11.56 -8.15 39.40
CA GLU A 215 -11.75 -7.31 40.58
C GLU A 215 -10.45 -6.62 40.99
N ALA A 216 -10.58 -5.36 41.39
CA ALA A 216 -9.50 -4.57 41.98
C ALA A 216 -9.07 -5.20 43.32
N GLU A 217 -7.82 -5.65 43.40
CA GLU A 217 -7.16 -5.93 44.66
C GLU A 217 -7.10 -4.64 45.50
N LYS A 218 -7.60 -4.76 46.73
CA LYS A 218 -7.47 -3.76 47.77
C LYS A 218 -5.99 -3.51 48.07
N ALA A 219 -5.57 -2.27 47.87
CA ALA A 219 -4.36 -1.75 48.50
C ALA A 219 -4.48 -1.87 50.03
N ALA A 220 -3.62 -2.67 50.64
CA ALA A 220 -3.29 -2.57 52.05
C ALA A 220 -2.21 -1.48 52.24
N PRO A 221 -2.32 -0.59 53.24
CA PRO A 221 -1.25 0.36 53.56
C PRO A 221 -0.09 -0.37 54.25
N PRO A 222 1.17 0.10 54.07
CA PRO A 222 2.31 -0.47 54.78
C PRO A 222 2.27 -0.14 56.29
N PRO A 223 2.86 -0.99 57.14
CA PRO A 223 2.97 -0.72 58.57
C PRO A 223 4.03 0.36 58.85
N LEU A 224 3.84 0.99 60.02
CA LEU A 224 4.51 2.14 60.63
C LEU A 224 6.03 2.25 60.43
#